data_AF-A0A819D9B8-F1
#
_entry.id   AF-A0A819D9B8-F1
#
_cell.length_a   1.000
_cell.length_b   1.000
_cell.length_c   1.000
_cell.angle_alpha   90.00
_cell.angle_beta   90.00
_cell.angle_gamma   90.00
#
_symmetry.space_group_name_H-M   'P 1'
#
loop_
_entity.id
_entity.type
_entity.pdbx_description
1 polymer ?
#
loop_
_entity_poly.entity_id
_entity_poly.type
_entity_poly.pdbx_seq_one_letter_code
_entity_poly.pdbx_strand_id
1 'polypeptide(L)'
;MKRLILTQFGIYLVPLVVFIVEFLFGWTQIKELISDSCDVFYTNVYIQVFNTIFGYALPMFLNVLVIYASVRHVHLTSTLQQTQHHVSAREKYHRSLVIQFLCFYLIWGGLWSPYVITAQVSFSDHNVMYTVMLLSFIQIAFDPIIIAALDVRFWHEWRKIWIYIKNTIFFNRANRGRIQPLTTNSN
;
A
#
# COMPACT_ATOMS: atom_id res chain seq x y z
N MET A 1 -2.20 1.49 20.94
CA MET A 1 -0.82 1.29 20.45
C MET A 1 -0.38 -0.18 20.46
N LYS A 2 -0.40 -0.88 21.60
CA LYS A 2 0.02 -2.31 21.69
C LYS A 2 -0.66 -3.23 20.67
N ARG A 3 -1.98 -3.12 20.49
CA ARG A 3 -2.74 -3.91 19.50
C ARG A 3 -2.32 -3.63 18.05
N LEU A 4 -2.03 -2.37 17.73
CA LEU A 4 -1.64 -1.94 16.39
C LEU A 4 -0.24 -2.46 16.02
N ILE A 5 0.69 -2.44 16.98
CA ILE A 5 2.03 -3.01 16.83
C ILE A 5 1.94 -4.53 16.63
N LEU A 6 1.11 -5.21 17.43
CA LEU A 6 0.90 -6.64 17.31
C LEU A 6 0.32 -7.02 15.94
N THR A 7 -0.66 -6.26 15.44
CA THR A 7 -1.23 -6.47 14.11
C THR A 7 -0.18 -6.27 13.02
N GLN A 8 0.63 -5.22 13.11
CA GLN A 8 1.72 -4.97 12.15
C GLN A 8 2.74 -6.11 12.18
N PHE A 9 3.15 -6.58 13.36
CA PHE A 9 4.02 -7.75 13.47
C PHE A 9 3.40 -8.99 12.83
N GLY A 10 2.12 -9.24 13.05
CA GLY A 10 1.41 -10.36 12.43
C GLY A 10 1.40 -10.31 10.91
N ILE A 11 1.17 -9.11 10.33
CA ILE A 11 1.14 -8.91 8.87
C ILE A 11 2.46 -9.30 8.22
N TYR A 12 3.61 -9.05 8.87
CA TYR A 12 4.92 -9.40 8.31
C TYR A 12 5.40 -10.80 8.71
N LEU A 13 5.14 -11.22 9.94
CA LEU A 13 5.68 -12.46 10.49
C LEU A 13 4.95 -13.69 9.95
N VAL A 14 3.63 -13.62 9.75
CA VAL A 14 2.84 -14.73 9.21
C VAL A 14 3.29 -15.14 7.80
N PRO A 15 3.37 -14.25 6.79
CA PRO A 15 3.81 -14.64 5.46
C PRO A 15 5.27 -15.11 5.43
N LEU A 16 6.14 -14.53 6.27
CA LEU A 16 7.52 -14.97 6.40
C LEU A 16 7.62 -16.41 6.92
N VAL A 17 6.84 -16.75 7.96
CA VAL A 17 6.81 -18.13 8.49
C VAL A 17 6.26 -19.11 7.46
N VAL A 18 5.19 -18.75 6.74
CA VAL A 18 4.63 -19.58 5.66
C VAL A 18 5.68 -19.84 4.58
N PHE A 19 6.39 -18.80 4.14
CA PHE A 19 7.43 -18.93 3.12
C PHE A 19 8.59 -19.83 3.56
N ILE A 20 9.05 -19.70 4.81
CA ILE A 20 10.10 -20.57 5.37
C ILE A 20 9.63 -22.02 5.39
N VAL A 21 8.40 -22.28 5.82
CA VAL A 21 7.82 -23.62 5.87
C VAL A 21 7.78 -24.22 4.46
N GLU A 22 7.26 -23.49 3.47
CA GLU A 22 7.20 -23.95 2.08
C GLU A 22 8.57 -24.29 1.52
N PHE A 23 9.59 -23.50 1.85
CA PHE A 23 10.96 -23.76 1.41
C PHE A 23 11.54 -25.02 2.08
N LEU A 24 11.34 -25.20 3.40
CA LEU A 24 11.83 -26.36 4.14
C LEU A 24 11.20 -27.67 3.67
N PHE A 25 9.94 -27.65 3.26
CA PHE A 25 9.24 -28.81 2.70
C PHE A 25 9.49 -29.01 1.19
N GLY A 26 10.29 -28.15 0.55
CA GLY A 26 10.58 -28.19 -0.88
C GLY A 26 9.37 -27.90 -1.75
N TRP A 27 8.35 -27.24 -1.20
CA TRP A 27 7.14 -26.84 -1.93
C TRP A 27 7.39 -25.64 -2.82
N THR A 28 8.38 -24.82 -2.47
CA THR A 28 8.93 -23.73 -3.29
C THR A 28 10.37 -24.02 -3.68
N GLN A 29 10.74 -23.64 -4.90
CA GLN A 29 12.10 -23.76 -5.43
C GLN A 29 12.49 -22.45 -6.09
N ILE A 30 13.73 -22.04 -5.90
CA ILE A 30 14.30 -20.90 -6.62
C ILE A 30 14.90 -21.44 -7.91
N LYS A 31 14.42 -20.93 -9.05
CA LYS A 31 15.04 -21.23 -10.35
C LYS A 31 15.56 -19.96 -10.97
N GLU A 32 16.69 -20.10 -11.65
CA GLU A 32 17.29 -19.03 -12.42
C GLU A 32 16.42 -18.76 -13.66
N LEU A 33 16.01 -17.51 -13.80
CA LEU A 33 15.38 -16.95 -14.97
C LEU A 33 16.49 -16.32 -15.84
N ILE A 34 16.22 -16.18 -17.15
CA ILE A 34 17.19 -15.64 -18.11
C ILE A 34 17.73 -14.28 -17.61
N SER A 35 19.06 -14.13 -17.61
CA SER A 35 19.80 -12.91 -17.22
C SER A 35 19.83 -12.63 -15.70
N ASP A 36 20.55 -13.45 -14.93
CA ASP A 36 20.89 -13.25 -13.49
C ASP A 36 19.70 -12.97 -12.55
N SER A 37 18.48 -13.27 -12.99
CA SER A 37 17.28 -13.10 -12.18
C SER A 37 16.85 -14.45 -11.61
N CYS A 38 16.37 -14.46 -10.37
CA CYS A 38 15.87 -15.67 -9.71
C CYS A 38 14.39 -15.50 -9.46
N ASP A 39 13.60 -16.53 -9.78
CA ASP A 39 12.16 -16.54 -9.52
C ASP A 39 11.76 -17.75 -8.69
N VAL A 40 10.66 -17.60 -7.95
CA VAL A 40 10.13 -18.63 -7.05
C VAL A 40 9.10 -19.47 -7.81
N PHE A 41 9.41 -20.74 -7.98
CA PHE A 41 8.52 -21.72 -8.58
C PHE A 41 7.91 -22.62 -7.51
N TYR A 42 6.59 -22.75 -7.55
CA TYR A 42 5.90 -23.73 -6.73
C TYR A 42 5.91 -25.10 -7.42
N THR A 43 6.25 -26.13 -6.65
CA THR A 43 6.30 -27.52 -7.16
C THR A 43 4.92 -28.12 -7.40
N ASN A 44 3.88 -27.53 -6.79
CA ASN A 44 2.54 -28.07 -6.81
C ASN A 44 1.49 -26.97 -6.99
N VAL A 45 0.51 -27.20 -7.86
CA VAL A 45 -0.65 -26.34 -8.08
C VAL A 45 -1.45 -26.13 -6.79
N TYR A 46 -1.52 -27.12 -5.89
CA TYR A 46 -2.22 -26.96 -4.60
C TYR A 46 -1.60 -25.85 -3.74
N ILE A 47 -0.27 -25.70 -3.77
CA ILE A 47 0.44 -24.65 -3.03
C ILE A 47 0.23 -23.28 -3.69
N GLN A 48 0.24 -23.23 -5.03
CA GLN A 48 -0.12 -22.01 -5.77
C GLN A 48 -1.52 -21.51 -5.42
N VAL A 49 -2.50 -22.43 -5.40
CA VAL A 49 -3.88 -22.11 -5.02
C VAL A 49 -3.97 -21.68 -3.56
N PHE A 50 -3.29 -22.38 -2.65
CA PHE A 50 -3.23 -22.02 -1.23
C PHE A 50 -2.69 -20.59 -1.04
N ASN A 51 -1.56 -20.27 -1.64
CA ASN A 51 -0.96 -18.93 -1.56
C ASN A 51 -1.81 -17.85 -2.23
N THR A 52 -2.47 -18.17 -3.33
CA THR A 52 -3.43 -17.25 -3.96
C THR A 52 -4.63 -16.97 -3.04
N ILE A 53 -5.15 -17.98 -2.35
CA ILE A 53 -6.29 -17.81 -1.44
C ILE A 53 -5.88 -16.99 -0.22
N PHE A 54 -4.83 -17.40 0.49
CA PHE A 54 -4.46 -16.78 1.77
C PHE A 54 -3.69 -15.47 1.61
N GLY A 55 -2.85 -15.36 0.58
CA GLY A 55 -2.07 -14.15 0.28
C GLY A 55 -2.87 -13.05 -0.39
N TYR A 56 -3.96 -13.40 -1.10
CA TYR A 56 -4.71 -12.43 -1.92
C TYR A 56 -6.24 -12.50 -1.75
N ALA A 57 -6.86 -13.64 -2.07
CA ALA A 57 -8.33 -13.70 -2.19
C ALA A 57 -9.05 -13.46 -0.85
N LEU A 58 -8.55 -14.05 0.24
CA LEU A 58 -9.12 -13.92 1.57
C LEU A 58 -8.96 -12.50 2.14
N PRO A 59 -7.76 -11.86 2.10
CA PRO A 59 -7.63 -10.45 2.42
C PRO A 59 -8.57 -9.55 1.61
N MET A 60 -8.69 -9.78 0.30
CA MET A 60 -9.60 -9.02 -0.56
C MET A 60 -11.07 -9.19 -0.15
N PHE A 61 -11.50 -10.43 0.08
CA PHE A 61 -12.87 -10.71 0.51
C PHE A 61 -13.19 -10.06 1.86
N LEU A 62 -12.28 -10.14 2.82
CA LEU A 62 -12.43 -9.48 4.12
C LEU A 62 -12.54 -7.95 3.97
N ASN A 63 -11.74 -7.34 3.11
CA ASN A 63 -11.82 -5.90 2.84
C ASN A 63 -13.17 -5.50 2.23
N VAL A 64 -13.69 -6.28 1.27
CA VAL A 64 -15.02 -6.05 0.70
C VAL A 64 -16.12 -6.17 1.77
N LEU A 65 -16.04 -7.18 2.65
CA LEU A 65 -16.98 -7.32 3.77
C LEU A 65 -16.92 -6.13 4.74
N VAL A 66 -15.73 -5.63 5.06
CA VAL A 66 -15.55 -4.45 5.91
C VAL A 66 -16.13 -3.20 5.26
N ILE A 67 -15.91 -3.02 3.95
CA ILE A 67 -16.51 -1.92 3.18
C ILE A 67 -18.04 -2.02 3.22
N TYR A 68 -18.58 -3.21 2.94
CA TYR A 68 -20.02 -3.45 2.98
C TYR A 68 -20.61 -3.17 4.37
N ALA A 69 -19.97 -3.67 5.43
CA ALA A 69 -20.40 -3.41 6.80
C ALA A 69 -20.33 -1.91 7.14
N SER A 70 -19.32 -1.20 6.65
CA SER A 70 -19.16 0.24 6.86
C SER A 70 -20.25 1.04 6.13
N VAL A 71 -20.55 0.71 4.87
CA VAL A 71 -21.64 1.31 4.09
C VAL A 71 -22.99 1.04 4.78
N ARG A 72 -23.25 -0.21 5.18
CA ARG A 72 -24.47 -0.61 5.87
C ARG A 72 -24.63 0.12 7.19
N HIS A 73 -23.55 0.26 7.96
CA HIS A 73 -23.58 1.00 9.21
C HIS A 73 -23.97 2.46 8.99
N VAL A 74 -23.33 3.14 8.03
CA VAL A 74 -23.66 4.52 7.67
C VAL A 74 -25.14 4.67 7.27
N HIS A 75 -25.65 3.75 6.45
CA HIS A 75 -27.05 3.76 6.00
C HIS A 75 -28.06 3.53 7.15
N LEU A 76 -27.74 2.64 8.10
CA LEU A 76 -28.60 2.39 9.25
C LEU A 76 -28.59 3.58 10.22
N THR A 77 -27.42 4.18 10.45
CA THR A 77 -27.31 5.38 11.30
C THR A 77 -27.97 6.59 10.68
N SER A 78 -27.88 6.78 9.36
CA SER A 78 -28.53 7.90 8.68
C SER A 78 -30.05 7.81 8.78
N THR A 79 -30.63 6.62 8.62
CA THR A 79 -32.08 6.39 8.69
C THR A 79 -32.63 6.61 10.10
N LEU A 80 -31.89 6.19 11.13
CA LEU A 80 -32.28 6.36 12.55
C LEU A 80 -32.08 7.80 13.06
N GLN A 81 -31.17 8.58 12.46
CA GLN A 81 -30.87 9.95 12.90
C GLN A 81 -31.57 11.02 12.07
N GLN A 82 -32.17 10.67 10.93
CA GLN A 82 -33.06 11.58 10.17
C GLN A 82 -34.26 12.06 11.00
N THR A 83 -34.59 11.35 12.09
CA THR A 83 -35.58 11.72 13.11
C THR A 83 -35.05 12.69 14.19
N GLN A 84 -33.74 12.95 14.25
CA GLN A 84 -33.09 13.87 15.19
C GLN A 84 -32.32 14.97 14.44
N HIS A 85 -32.87 16.19 14.40
CA HIS A 85 -32.42 17.34 13.61
C HIS A 85 -30.98 17.88 13.84
N HIS A 86 -30.10 17.22 14.61
CA HIS A 86 -28.83 17.79 15.11
C HIS A 86 -27.54 16.98 14.86
N VAL A 87 -27.43 16.18 13.79
CA VAL A 87 -26.20 15.38 13.52
C VAL A 87 -25.71 15.49 12.06
N SER A 88 -25.44 16.69 11.54
CA SER A 88 -25.07 16.87 10.13
C SER A 88 -23.58 16.71 9.80
N ALA A 89 -22.66 16.98 10.73
CA ALA A 89 -21.22 17.04 10.44
C ALA A 89 -20.50 15.67 10.55
N ARG A 90 -20.85 14.87 11.56
CA ARG A 90 -20.19 13.57 11.82
C ARG A 90 -20.57 12.52 10.78
N GLU A 91 -21.82 12.52 10.34
CA GLU A 91 -22.32 11.59 9.33
C GLU A 91 -21.74 11.89 7.94
N LYS A 92 -21.69 13.18 7.56
CA LYS A 92 -21.04 13.62 6.31
C LYS A 92 -19.57 13.21 6.27
N TYR A 93 -18.88 13.25 7.43
CA TYR A 93 -17.51 12.77 7.56
C TYR A 93 -17.40 11.24 7.38
N HIS A 94 -18.23 10.45 8.05
CA HIS A 94 -18.21 8.98 7.88
C HIS A 94 -18.55 8.56 6.45
N ARG A 95 -19.53 9.21 5.81
CA ARG A 95 -19.89 8.94 4.41
C ARG A 95 -18.75 9.27 3.45
N SER A 96 -18.09 10.41 3.64
CA SER A 96 -16.91 10.79 2.85
C SER A 96 -15.79 9.78 3.00
N LEU A 97 -15.54 9.30 4.22
CA LEU A 97 -14.48 8.33 4.51
C LEU A 97 -14.76 6.98 3.85
N VAL A 98 -16.01 6.51 3.86
CA VAL A 98 -16.41 5.28 3.17
C VAL A 98 -16.21 5.39 1.66
N ILE A 99 -16.54 6.53 1.05
CA ILE A 99 -16.34 6.77 -0.40
C ILE A 99 -14.83 6.79 -0.73
N GLN A 100 -14.03 7.50 0.06
CA GLN A 100 -12.57 7.53 -0.11
C GLN A 100 -11.98 6.12 -0.03
N PHE A 101 -12.41 5.33 0.96
CA PHE A 101 -11.95 3.96 1.15
C PHE A 101 -12.37 3.04 -0.01
N LEU A 102 -13.60 3.20 -0.53
CA LEU A 102 -14.08 2.44 -1.69
C LEU A 102 -13.31 2.79 -2.97
N CYS A 103 -13.09 4.08 -3.24
CA CYS A 103 -12.28 4.53 -4.38
C CYS A 103 -10.85 4.01 -4.30
N PHE A 104 -10.23 4.07 -3.11
CA PHE A 104 -8.90 3.53 -2.89
C PHE A 104 -8.85 2.03 -3.22
N TYR A 105 -9.78 1.22 -2.70
CA TYR A 105 -9.80 -0.22 -2.94
C TYR A 105 -10.11 -0.61 -4.39
N LEU A 106 -10.90 0.17 -5.13
CA LEU A 106 -11.12 -0.08 -6.56
C LEU A 106 -9.85 0.16 -7.38
N ILE A 107 -9.16 1.28 -7.13
CA ILE A 107 -7.91 1.60 -7.82
C ILE A 107 -6.84 0.57 -7.45
N TRP A 108 -6.72 0.28 -6.15
CA TRP A 108 -5.75 -0.67 -5.63
C TRP A 108 -6.01 -2.08 -6.15
N GLY A 109 -7.27 -2.52 -6.15
CA GLY A 109 -7.67 -3.81 -6.72
C GLY A 109 -7.39 -3.91 -8.22
N GLY A 110 -7.68 -2.86 -9.01
CA GLY A 110 -7.45 -2.88 -10.45
C GLY A 110 -5.97 -2.93 -10.84
N LEU A 111 -5.10 -2.24 -10.11
CA LEU A 111 -3.68 -2.11 -10.43
C LEU A 111 -2.81 -3.22 -9.82
N TRP A 112 -3.15 -3.70 -8.62
CA TRP A 112 -2.28 -4.62 -7.86
C TRP A 112 -2.62 -6.08 -8.11
N SER A 113 -3.92 -6.38 -8.22
CA SER A 113 -4.41 -7.74 -8.36
C SER A 113 -3.80 -8.50 -9.54
N PRO A 114 -3.62 -7.88 -10.73
CA PRO A 114 -2.96 -8.56 -11.83
C PRO A 114 -1.58 -9.08 -11.45
N TYR A 115 -0.78 -8.29 -10.72
CA TYR A 115 0.57 -8.68 -10.29
C TYR A 115 0.58 -9.85 -9.34
N VAL A 116 -0.28 -9.81 -8.32
CA VAL A 116 -0.30 -10.88 -7.33
C VAL A 116 -0.79 -12.18 -7.96
N ILE A 117 -1.82 -12.12 -8.81
CA ILE A 117 -2.30 -13.30 -9.52
C ILE A 117 -1.21 -13.84 -10.44
N THR A 118 -0.50 -12.97 -11.17
CA THR A 118 0.57 -13.41 -12.07
C THR A 118 1.80 -13.94 -11.35
N ALA A 119 2.09 -13.46 -10.14
CA ALA A 119 3.21 -13.97 -9.34
C ALA A 119 2.93 -15.38 -8.77
N GLN A 120 1.66 -15.77 -8.63
CA GLN A 120 1.30 -17.11 -8.16
C GLN A 120 1.16 -18.14 -9.29
N VAL A 121 0.99 -17.67 -10.52
CA VAL A 121 0.80 -18.51 -11.71
C VAL A 121 2.06 -18.42 -12.57
N SER A 122 2.82 -19.51 -12.72
CA SER A 122 4.00 -19.49 -13.60
C SER A 122 3.59 -19.19 -15.06
N PHE A 123 3.92 -17.98 -15.53
CA PHE A 123 3.74 -17.59 -16.93
C PHE A 123 4.99 -17.92 -17.74
N SER A 124 4.81 -18.56 -18.91
CA SER A 124 5.92 -18.77 -19.86
C SER A 124 6.32 -17.49 -20.60
N ASP A 125 5.47 -16.47 -20.65
CA ASP A 125 5.75 -15.21 -21.33
C ASP A 125 6.35 -14.18 -20.38
N HIS A 126 7.65 -13.94 -20.56
CA HIS A 126 8.45 -13.03 -19.76
C HIS A 126 7.97 -11.57 -19.91
N ASN A 127 7.46 -11.18 -21.08
CA ASN A 127 7.00 -9.81 -21.34
C ASN A 127 5.76 -9.46 -20.51
N VAL A 128 4.87 -10.43 -20.32
CA VAL A 128 3.69 -10.28 -19.47
C VAL A 128 4.12 -10.07 -18.03
N MET A 129 5.08 -10.87 -17.52
CA MET A 129 5.58 -10.73 -16.16
C MET A 129 6.24 -9.37 -15.89
N TYR A 130 7.10 -8.90 -16.80
CA TYR A 130 7.73 -7.59 -16.67
C TYR A 130 6.72 -6.43 -16.72
N THR A 131 5.73 -6.50 -17.61
CA THR A 131 4.69 -5.46 -17.73
C THR A 131 3.89 -5.36 -16.45
N VAL A 132 3.53 -6.51 -15.87
CA VAL A 132 2.73 -6.56 -14.66
C VAL A 132 3.56 -6.17 -13.41
N MET A 133 4.84 -6.53 -13.35
CA MET A 133 5.77 -5.98 -12.34
C MET A 133 5.86 -4.45 -12.42
N LEU A 134 6.01 -3.89 -13.62
CA LEU A 134 6.10 -2.45 -13.81
C LEU A 134 4.82 -1.74 -13.34
N LEU A 135 3.64 -2.29 -13.66
CA LEU A 135 2.35 -1.80 -13.17
C LEU A 135 2.29 -1.75 -11.63
N SER A 136 2.79 -2.80 -10.97
CA SER A 136 2.87 -2.86 -9.51
C SER A 136 3.82 -1.80 -8.93
N PHE A 137 5.00 -1.60 -9.54
CA PHE A 137 5.94 -0.56 -9.12
C PHE A 137 5.36 0.85 -9.26
N ILE A 138 4.74 1.12 -10.41
CA ILE A 138 4.06 2.38 -10.67
C ILE A 138 3.00 2.61 -9.58
N GLN A 139 2.17 1.61 -9.30
CA GLN A 139 1.15 1.74 -8.28
C GLN A 139 1.73 2.08 -6.90
N ILE A 140 2.74 1.35 -6.43
CA ILE A 140 3.38 1.61 -5.12
C ILE A 140 3.89 3.05 -5.04
N ALA A 141 4.41 3.59 -6.15
CA ALA A 141 4.86 4.97 -6.22
C ALA A 141 3.70 5.99 -6.21
N PHE A 142 2.56 5.66 -6.81
CA PHE A 142 1.38 6.52 -6.86
C PHE A 142 0.46 6.41 -5.64
N ASP A 143 0.54 5.34 -4.83
CA ASP A 143 -0.30 5.12 -3.66
C ASP A 143 -0.34 6.34 -2.70
N PRO A 144 0.79 6.98 -2.32
CA PRO A 144 0.76 8.19 -1.50
C PRO A 144 0.02 9.37 -2.16
N ILE A 145 0.11 9.49 -3.48
CA ILE A 145 -0.56 10.54 -4.25
C ILE A 145 -2.06 10.28 -4.31
N ILE A 146 -2.47 9.03 -4.54
CA ILE A 146 -3.87 8.59 -4.54
C ILE A 146 -4.49 8.83 -3.16
N ILE A 147 -3.79 8.43 -2.09
CA ILE A 147 -4.22 8.65 -0.70
C ILE A 147 -4.33 10.15 -0.41
N ALA A 148 -3.37 10.96 -0.86
CA ALA A 148 -3.40 12.40 -0.66
C ALA A 148 -4.52 13.10 -1.45
N ALA A 149 -4.84 12.61 -2.65
CA ALA A 149 -5.95 13.12 -3.44
C ALA A 149 -7.31 12.76 -2.81
N LEU A 150 -7.40 11.59 -2.17
CA LEU A 150 -8.61 11.13 -1.51
C LEU A 150 -8.82 11.79 -0.16
N ASP A 151 -7.78 11.93 0.67
CA ASP A 151 -7.88 12.52 2.02
C ASP A 151 -7.22 13.91 2.12
N VAL A 152 -8.07 14.94 2.27
CA VAL A 152 -7.67 16.35 2.45
C VAL A 152 -6.77 16.54 3.69
N ARG A 153 -6.95 15.74 4.75
CA ARG A 153 -6.12 15.84 5.97
C ARG A 153 -4.70 15.38 5.67
N PHE A 154 -4.57 14.25 4.96
CA PHE A 154 -3.28 13.74 4.53
C PHE A 154 -2.58 14.73 3.60
N TRP A 155 -3.30 15.31 2.63
CA TRP A 155 -2.77 16.37 1.77
C TRP A 155 -2.23 17.57 2.56
N HIS A 156 -2.94 18.00 3.61
CA HIS A 156 -2.51 19.15 4.40
C HIS A 156 -1.21 18.87 5.16
N GLU A 157 -1.07 17.69 5.78
CA GLU A 157 0.18 17.29 6.45
C GLU A 157 1.31 17.09 5.44
N TRP A 158 1.01 16.47 4.30
CA TRP A 158 1.97 16.27 3.22
C TRP A 158 2.50 17.60 2.67
N ARG A 159 1.63 18.60 2.53
CA ARG A 159 2.01 19.96 2.11
C ARG A 159 2.96 20.61 3.12
N LYS A 160 2.77 20.41 4.43
CA LYS A 160 3.69 20.93 5.45
C LYS A 160 5.07 20.28 5.33
N ILE A 161 5.11 18.96 5.16
CA ILE A 161 6.36 18.21 4.93
C ILE A 161 7.06 18.72 3.66
N TRP A 162 6.31 18.93 2.58
CA TRP A 162 6.87 19.44 1.32
C TRP A 162 7.46 20.84 1.48
N ILE A 163 6.78 21.74 2.18
CA ILE A 163 7.29 23.10 2.48
C ILE A 163 8.56 23.01 3.33
N TYR A 164 8.60 22.13 4.32
CA TYR A 164 9.78 21.90 5.16
C TYR A 164 10.98 21.39 4.34
N ILE A 165 10.76 20.39 3.49
CA ILE A 165 11.80 19.83 2.60
C ILE A 165 12.30 20.92 1.66
N LYS A 166 11.39 21.65 1.00
CA LYS A 166 11.72 22.76 0.11
C LYS A 166 12.58 23.78 0.85
N ASN A 167 12.15 24.26 2.01
CA ASN A 167 12.89 25.25 2.79
C ASN A 167 14.28 24.73 3.19
N THR A 168 14.40 23.47 3.59
CA THR A 168 15.68 22.84 3.96
C THR A 168 16.64 22.75 2.76
N ILE A 169 16.14 22.35 1.58
CA ILE A 169 16.94 22.28 0.36
C ILE A 169 17.38 23.67 -0.10
N PHE A 170 16.49 24.66 -0.06
CA PHE A 170 16.80 26.04 -0.45
C PHE A 170 17.76 26.73 0.54
N PHE A 171 17.63 26.49 1.86
CA PHE A 171 18.59 26.98 2.86
C PHE A 171 19.98 26.34 2.69
N ASN A 172 20.03 25.03 2.42
CA ASN A 172 21.31 24.35 2.19
C ASN A 172 21.99 24.79 0.89
N ARG A 173 21.22 25.18 -0.14
CA ARG A 173 21.76 25.85 -1.35
C ARG A 173 22.28 27.25 -1.06
N ALA A 174 21.56 28.05 -0.28
CA ALA A 174 21.98 29.41 0.08
C ALA A 174 23.27 29.43 0.93
N ASN A 175 23.43 28.46 1.85
CA ASN A 175 24.61 28.37 2.70
C ASN A 175 25.83 27.77 1.99
N ARG A 176 25.66 26.88 0.99
CA ARG A 176 26.78 26.40 0.17
C ARG A 176 27.35 27.45 -0.80
N GLY A 177 26.61 28.52 -1.08
CA GLY A 177 27.07 29.65 -1.89
C GLY A 177 27.76 30.78 -1.11
N ARG A 178 27.73 30.75 0.23
CA ARG A 178 28.45 31.71 1.08
C ARG A 178 29.79 31.13 1.50
N ILE A 179 30.79 31.27 0.64
CA ILE A 179 32.20 31.24 1.07
C ILE A 179 32.38 32.49 1.94
N GLN A 180 32.51 32.32 3.25
CA GLN A 180 32.90 33.42 4.13
C GLN A 180 34.33 33.83 3.75
N PRO A 181 34.64 35.12 3.55
CA PRO A 181 36.02 35.53 3.36
C PRO A 181 36.78 35.20 4.65
N LEU A 182 37.79 34.34 4.56
CA LEU A 182 38.79 34.18 5.61
C LEU A 182 39.53 35.51 5.73
N THR A 183 39.15 36.34 6.69
CA THR A 183 40.01 37.43 7.15
C THR A 183 41.15 36.79 7.93
N THR A 184 42.23 36.45 7.23
CA THR A 184 43.53 36.23 7.86
C THR A 184 44.06 37.60 8.27
N ASN A 185 43.82 37.99 9.52
CA ASN A 185 44.63 39.06 10.12
C ASN A 185 46.03 38.48 10.36
N SER A 186 46.97 38.76 9.45
CA SER A 186 48.39 38.60 9.75
C SER A 186 48.84 39.78 10.59
N ASN A 187 49.29 39.49 11.81
CA ASN A 187 50.15 40.39 12.58
C ASN A 187 51.52 40.52 11.92
#